data_AF-A0A9J6QSA2-F1
#
_entry.id   AF-A0A9J6QSA2-F1
#
_cell.length_a   1.000
_cell.length_b   1.000
_cell.length_c   1.000
_cell.angle_alpha   90.00
_cell.angle_beta   90.00
_cell.angle_gamma   90.00
#
_symmetry.space_group_name_H-M   'P 1'
#
loop_
_entity.id
_entity.type
_entity.pdbx_description
1 polymer ?
#
loop_
_entity_poly.entity_id
_entity_poly.type
_entity_poly.pdbx_seq_one_letter_code
_entity_poly.pdbx_strand_id
1 'polypeptide(L)'
;MTREQLVDAARKAAPLLPIAYRGIMTELANRLDITSVALCESLSQRKSLATENATLREDVTSWARECDRIIERHTKTRSNLHLLEAQRELRELMPVTNQVISEGVI
;
A
#
# COMPACT_ATOMS: atom_id res chain seq x y z
N MET A 1 16.05 -17.79 10.04
CA MET A 1 14.86 -18.66 10.14
C MET A 1 13.78 -18.05 9.27
N THR A 2 13.34 -18.74 8.22
CA THR A 2 12.26 -18.27 7.33
C THR A 2 10.90 -18.71 7.85
N ARG A 3 9.84 -18.13 7.28
CA ARG A 3 8.46 -18.53 7.56
C ARG A 3 8.22 -20.00 7.22
N GLU A 4 8.66 -20.48 6.05
CA GLU A 4 8.51 -21.90 5.70
C GLU A 4 9.18 -22.79 6.75
N GLN A 5 10.40 -22.42 7.17
CA GLN A 5 11.13 -23.17 8.20
C GLN A 5 10.39 -23.23 9.54
N LEU A 6 9.67 -22.16 9.91
CA LEU A 6 8.89 -22.11 11.14
C LEU A 6 7.59 -22.94 11.04
N VAL A 7 6.87 -22.85 9.93
CA VAL A 7 5.67 -23.67 9.65
C VAL A 7 6.06 -25.15 9.60
N ASP A 8 7.16 -25.49 8.92
CA ASP A 8 7.67 -26.86 8.84
C ASP A 8 8.11 -27.39 10.20
N ALA A 9 8.77 -26.57 11.02
CA ALA A 9 9.14 -26.95 12.38
C ALA A 9 7.89 -27.22 13.24
N ALA A 10 6.87 -26.36 13.15
CA ALA A 10 5.60 -26.55 13.86
C ALA A 10 4.88 -27.84 13.43
N ARG A 11 4.82 -28.10 12.12
CA ARG A 11 4.23 -29.34 11.56
C ARG A 11 4.98 -30.59 12.00
N LYS A 12 6.32 -30.55 12.05
CA LYS A 12 7.17 -31.64 12.55
C LYS A 12 7.06 -31.84 14.06
N ALA A 13 6.84 -30.77 14.82
CA ALA A 13 6.67 -30.82 16.27
C ALA A 13 5.29 -31.35 16.69
N ALA A 14 4.22 -31.04 15.94
CA ALA A 14 2.85 -31.46 16.25
C ALA A 14 2.69 -32.96 16.61
N PRO A 15 3.25 -33.94 15.87
CA PRO A 15 3.12 -35.35 16.23
C PRO A 15 3.86 -35.73 17.52
N LEU A 16 4.88 -34.97 17.91
CA LEU A 16 5.69 -35.21 19.12
C LEU A 16 5.02 -34.67 20.40
N LEU A 17 3.98 -33.85 20.25
CA LEU A 17 3.24 -33.28 21.37
C LEU A 17 2.17 -34.25 21.91
N PRO A 18 1.79 -34.11 23.20
CA PRO A 18 0.60 -34.79 23.73
C PRO A 18 -0.65 -34.49 22.90
N ILE A 19 -1.58 -35.44 22.85
CA ILE A 19 -2.78 -35.39 21.99
C ILE A 19 -3.55 -34.06 22.12
N ALA A 20 -3.64 -33.52 23.35
CA ALA A 20 -4.29 -32.25 23.63
C ALA A 20 -3.68 -31.03 22.89
N TYR A 21 -2.38 -31.06 22.61
CA TYR A 21 -1.64 -29.93 22.00
C TYR A 21 -1.35 -30.13 20.52
N ARG A 22 -1.43 -31.37 20.02
CA ARG A 22 -1.19 -31.68 18.60
C ARG A 22 -2.08 -30.86 17.68
N GLY A 23 -3.39 -30.85 17.93
CA GLY A 23 -4.35 -30.09 17.13
C GLY A 23 -4.08 -28.58 17.14
N ILE A 24 -3.71 -28.04 18.30
CA ILE A 24 -3.37 -26.62 18.47
C ILE A 24 -2.13 -26.25 17.65
N MET A 25 -1.06 -27.07 17.69
CA MET A 25 0.16 -26.79 16.93
C MET A 25 -0.07 -26.86 15.42
N THR A 26 -0.88 -27.83 14.95
CA THR A 26 -1.26 -27.93 13.53
C THR A 26 -2.05 -26.70 13.09
N GLU A 27 -3.06 -26.29 13.88
CA GLU A 27 -3.87 -25.14 13.55
C GLU A 27 -3.07 -23.83 13.58
N LEU A 28 -2.16 -23.68 14.54
CA LEU A 28 -1.25 -22.54 14.60
C LEU A 28 -0.37 -22.45 13.35
N ALA A 29 0.18 -23.58 12.91
CA ALA A 29 0.98 -23.64 11.69
C ALA A 29 0.16 -23.23 10.45
N ASN A 30 -1.09 -23.71 10.34
CA ASN A 30 -1.99 -23.37 9.24
C ASN A 30 -2.35 -21.89 9.23
N ARG A 31 -2.73 -21.33 10.38
CA ARG A 31 -3.08 -19.91 10.49
C ARG A 31 -1.89 -19.03 10.14
N LEU A 32 -0.69 -19.36 10.63
CA LEU A 32 0.53 -18.64 10.27
C LEU A 32 0.82 -18.70 8.77
N ASP A 33 0.67 -19.88 8.16
CA ASP A 33 0.85 -20.08 6.71
C ASP A 33 -0.11 -19.18 5.92
N ILE A 34 -1.41 -19.22 6.24
CA ILE A 34 -2.45 -18.45 5.55
C ILE A 34 -2.28 -16.93 5.76
N THR A 35 -2.15 -16.47 7.01
CA THR A 35 -2.09 -15.03 7.30
C THR A 35 -0.84 -14.38 6.73
N SER A 36 0.28 -15.10 6.71
CA SER A 36 1.52 -14.61 6.14
C SER A 36 1.44 -14.38 4.63
N VAL A 37 0.79 -15.29 3.89
CA VAL A 37 0.59 -15.14 2.44
C VAL A 37 -0.29 -13.93 2.17
N ALA A 38 -1.44 -13.85 2.86
CA ALA A 38 -2.35 -12.71 2.73
C ALA A 38 -1.66 -11.37 3.08
N LEU A 39 -0.83 -11.35 4.12
CA LEU A 39 -0.05 -10.16 4.49
C LEU A 39 0.97 -9.79 3.41
N CYS A 40 1.71 -10.76 2.87
CA CYS A 40 2.66 -10.51 1.79
C CYS A 40 1.98 -9.94 0.54
N GLU A 41 0.83 -10.49 0.16
CA GLU A 41 0.03 -10.00 -0.97
C GLU A 41 -0.47 -8.58 -0.73
N SER A 42 -1.04 -8.31 0.45
CA SER A 42 -1.50 -6.98 0.84
C SER A 42 -0.37 -5.95 0.85
N LEU A 43 0.81 -6.32 1.38
CA LEU A 43 1.99 -5.45 1.36
C LEU A 43 2.49 -5.17 -0.06
N SER A 44 2.42 -6.16 -0.96
CA SER A 44 2.77 -5.99 -2.37
C SER A 44 1.80 -5.03 -3.07
N GLN A 45 0.49 -5.23 -2.88
CA GLN A 45 -0.54 -4.34 -3.41
C GLN A 45 -0.36 -2.90 -2.91
N ARG A 46 -0.11 -2.72 -1.61
CA ARG A 46 0.14 -1.39 -1.01
C ARG A 46 1.35 -0.70 -1.63
N LYS A 47 2.44 -1.42 -1.91
CA LYS A 47 3.62 -0.86 -2.61
C LYS A 47 3.31 -0.46 -4.05
N SER A 48 2.53 -1.27 -4.76
CA SER A 48 2.09 -0.97 -6.13
C SER A 48 1.24 0.29 -6.15
N LEU A 49 0.23 0.38 -5.28
CA LEU A 49 -0.66 1.53 -5.17
C LEU A 49 0.10 2.81 -4.76
N ALA A 50 1.08 2.71 -3.86
CA ALA A 50 1.91 3.86 -3.48
C ALA A 50 2.71 4.39 -4.68
N THR A 51 3.25 3.50 -5.51
CA THR A 51 3.97 3.87 -6.74
C THR A 51 3.03 4.54 -7.73
N GLU A 52 1.86 3.93 -8.00
CA GLU A 52 0.85 4.48 -8.91
C GLU A 52 0.34 5.85 -8.44
N ASN A 53 0.09 6.01 -7.13
CA ASN A 53 -0.34 7.30 -6.56
C ASN A 53 0.72 8.39 -6.75
N ALA A 54 2.01 8.05 -6.60
CA ALA A 54 3.10 9.00 -6.86
C ALA A 54 3.13 9.44 -8.33
N THR A 55 3.03 8.49 -9.26
CA THR A 55 2.96 8.78 -10.70
C THR A 55 1.76 9.67 -11.04
N LEU A 56 0.56 9.33 -10.55
CA LEU A 56 -0.64 10.14 -10.80
C LEU A 56 -0.53 11.57 -10.25
N ARG A 57 0.11 11.76 -9.09
CA ARG A 57 0.38 13.10 -8.52
C ARG A 57 1.32 13.93 -9.41
N GLU A 58 2.33 13.28 -9.99
CA GLU A 58 3.25 13.93 -10.94
C GLU A 58 2.54 14.27 -12.26
N ASP A 59 1.68 13.38 -12.77
CA ASP A 59 0.89 13.59 -13.97
C ASP A 59 -0.08 14.77 -13.81
N VAL A 60 -0.80 14.83 -12.69
CA VAL A 60 -1.69 15.97 -12.35
C VAL A 60 -0.91 17.29 -12.34
N THR A 61 0.27 17.30 -11.72
CA THR A 61 1.14 18.49 -11.67
C THR A 61 1.62 18.89 -13.07
N SER A 62 1.99 17.90 -13.89
CA SER A 62 2.47 18.12 -15.26
C SER A 62 1.37 18.65 -16.17
N TRP A 63 0.15 18.12 -16.04
CA TRP A 63 -1.01 18.57 -16.79
C TRP A 63 -1.44 19.98 -16.39
N ALA A 64 -1.46 20.29 -15.10
CA ALA A 64 -1.74 21.63 -14.60
C ALA A 64 -0.74 22.68 -15.15
N ARG A 65 0.54 22.33 -15.24
CA ARG A 65 1.56 23.18 -15.90
C ARG A 65 1.29 23.36 -17.39
N GLU A 66 0.80 22.33 -18.08
CA GLU A 66 0.42 22.47 -19.49
C GLU A 66 -0.80 23.39 -19.66
N CYS A 67 -1.80 23.28 -18.79
CA CYS A 67 -2.93 24.22 -18.76
C CYS A 67 -2.45 25.67 -18.60
N ASP A 68 -1.57 25.93 -17.63
CA ASP A 68 -0.98 27.26 -17.44
C ASP A 68 -0.19 27.75 -18.67
N ARG A 69 0.60 26.87 -19.32
CA ARG A 69 1.30 27.20 -20.58
C ARG A 69 0.34 27.51 -21.73
N ILE A 70 -0.77 26.77 -21.84
CA ILE A 70 -1.79 27.03 -22.86
C ILE A 70 -2.42 28.40 -22.62
N ILE A 71 -2.79 28.72 -21.38
CA ILE A 71 -3.36 30.02 -21.02
C ILE A 71 -2.37 31.15 -21.33
N GLU A 72 -1.10 31.00 -20.97
CA GLU A 72 -0.07 31.99 -21.26
C GLU A 72 0.10 32.22 -22.77
N ARG A 73 0.09 31.14 -23.58
CA ARG A 73 0.16 31.26 -25.05
C ARG A 73 -1.00 32.06 -25.64
N HIS A 74 -2.21 31.92 -25.11
CA HIS A 74 -3.42 32.58 -25.64
C HIS A 74 -3.57 34.01 -25.11
N THR A 75 -3.36 34.22 -23.81
CA THR A 75 -3.59 35.51 -23.14
C THR A 75 -2.36 36.41 -23.16
N LYS A 76 -1.19 35.88 -23.53
CA LYS A 76 0.12 36.54 -23.40
C LYS A 76 0.42 37.01 -21.98
N THR A 77 -0.27 36.45 -21.00
CA THR A 77 -0.13 36.77 -19.58
C THR A 77 0.30 35.51 -18.84
N ARG A 78 1.34 35.62 -18.02
CA ARG A 78 1.83 34.50 -17.22
C ARG A 78 0.75 34.03 -16.24
N SER A 79 0.48 32.73 -16.22
CA SER A 79 -0.43 32.07 -15.28
C SER A 79 0.30 30.95 -14.53
N ASN A 80 -0.04 30.77 -13.26
CA ASN A 80 0.30 29.59 -12.47
C ASN A 80 -0.90 29.09 -11.64
N LEU A 81 -2.11 29.53 -12.02
CA LEU A 81 -3.33 29.27 -11.27
C LEU A 81 -3.63 27.78 -11.17
N HIS A 82 -3.55 27.06 -12.30
CA HIS A 82 -3.90 25.64 -12.36
C HIS A 82 -2.91 24.81 -11.56
N LEU A 83 -1.61 25.14 -11.63
CA LEU A 83 -0.60 24.48 -10.81
C LEU A 83 -0.86 24.68 -9.31
N LEU A 84 -1.20 25.90 -8.89
CA LEU A 84 -1.47 26.19 -7.48
C LEU A 84 -2.73 25.47 -6.98
N GLU A 85 -3.78 25.42 -7.79
CA GLU A 85 -5.03 24.72 -7.48
C GLU A 85 -4.80 23.21 -7.37
N ALA A 86 -4.13 22.60 -8.36
CA ALA A 86 -3.78 21.18 -8.34
C ALA A 86 -2.92 20.82 -7.10
N GLN A 87 -1.93 21.65 -6.75
CA GLN A 87 -1.11 21.41 -5.56
C GLN A 87 -1.92 21.50 -4.26
N ARG A 88 -2.90 22.41 -4.20
CA ARG A 88 -3.80 22.53 -3.06
C ARG A 88 -4.67 21.28 -2.93
N GLU A 89 -5.34 20.86 -4.00
CA GLU A 89 -6.19 19.66 -4.00
C GLU A 89 -5.40 18.40 -3.63
N LEU A 90 -4.20 18.22 -4.21
CA LEU A 90 -3.33 17.09 -3.88
C LEU A 90 -2.89 17.07 -2.41
N ARG A 91 -2.79 18.24 -1.76
CA ARG A 91 -2.50 18.35 -0.33
C ARG A 91 -3.73 17.98 0.51
N GLU A 92 -4.92 18.40 0.10
CA GLU A 92 -6.18 18.07 0.76
C GLU A 92 -6.54 16.58 0.65
N LEU A 93 -6.02 15.87 -0.35
CA LEU A 93 -6.16 14.41 -0.50
C LEU A 93 -5.19 13.60 0.41
N MET A 94 -4.13 14.22 0.93
CA MET A 94 -3.14 13.51 1.77
C MET A 94 -3.71 12.92 3.07
N PRO A 95 -4.55 13.61 3.86
CA PRO A 95 -5.16 13.06 5.07
C PRO A 95 -6.00 11.81 4.78
N VAL A 96 -6.79 11.82 3.70
CA VAL A 96 -7.61 10.68 3.26
C VAL A 96 -6.73 9.50 2.86
N THR A 97 -5.66 9.77 2.11
CA THR A 97 -4.69 8.74 1.71
C THR A 97 -4.00 8.12 2.92
N ASN A 98 -3.58 8.95 3.89
CA ASN A 98 -2.94 8.49 5.12
C ASN A 98 -3.89 7.69 6.01
N GLN A 99 -5.16 8.10 6.09
CA GLN A 99 -6.20 7.39 6.82
C GLN A 99 -6.39 5.98 6.25
N VAL A 100 -6.59 5.85 4.93
CA VAL A 100 -6.73 4.54 4.26
C VAL A 100 -5.49 3.66 4.44
N ILE A 101 -4.28 4.24 4.43
CA ILE A 101 -3.04 3.49 4.69
C ILE A 101 -2.96 3.03 6.15
N SER A 102 -3.45 3.82 7.10
CA SER A 102 -3.42 3.50 8.53
C SER A 102 -4.49 2.50 8.96
N GLU A 103 -5.67 2.50 8.31
CA GLU A 103 -6.77 1.58 8.61
C GLU A 103 -6.46 0.12 8.24
N GLY A 104 -5.43 -0.12 7.42
CA GLY A 104 -4.90 -1.46 7.12
C GLY A 104 -3.89 -2.01 8.14
N VAL A 105 -3.63 -1.30 9.24
CA VAL A 105 -2.75 -1.74 10.33
C VAL A 105 -3.63 -2.21 11.51
N ILE A 106 -4.16 -3.43 11.41
CA ILE A 106 -4.78 -4.17 12.54
C ILE A 106 -4.14 -5.56 12.60
#